data_AF-A0A966KIT4-F1
#
_entry.id   AF-A0A966KIT4-F1
#
_cell.length_a   1.000
_cell.length_b   1.000
_cell.length_c   1.000
_cell.angle_alpha   90.00
_cell.angle_beta   90.00
_cell.angle_gamma   90.00
#
_symmetry.space_group_name_H-M   'P 1'
#
loop_
_entity.id
_entity.type
_entity.pdbx_description
1 polymer ?
#
loop_
_entity_poly.entity_id
_entity_poly.type
_entity_poly.pdbx_seq_one_letter_code
_entity_poly.pdbx_strand_id
1 'polypeptide(L)'
;MKKRVAVIGAGPSGLAVLRAFQTAKANGDEIPEVVCFEKQDNWGGLWNYTWRTGLDQYGEAVHGSMYRYLWSNGPKEGLEFADYSFEEHFGK
;
A
#
# COMPACT_ATOMS: atom_id res chain seq x y z
N MET A 1 26.42 13.28 -0.08
CA MET A 1 24.98 13.55 -0.03
C MET A 1 24.24 12.23 0.12
N LYS A 2 23.23 12.16 0.99
CA LYS A 2 22.41 10.95 1.11
C LYS A 2 21.53 10.81 -0.13
N LYS A 3 21.44 9.60 -0.70
CA LYS A 3 20.53 9.35 -1.84
C LYS A 3 19.07 9.54 -1.38
N ARG A 4 18.20 10.03 -2.28
CA ARG A 4 16.78 10.25 -2.03
C ARG A 4 15.93 9.47 -3.03
N VAL A 5 14.88 8.82 -2.55
CA VAL A 5 13.94 8.01 -3.36
C VAL A 5 12.53 8.54 -3.14
N ALA A 6 11.81 8.78 -4.23
CA ALA A 6 10.39 9.11 -4.22
C ALA A 6 9.57 7.87 -4.61
N VAL A 7 8.61 7.49 -3.75
CA VAL A 7 7.62 6.46 -4.04
C VAL A 7 6.30 7.14 -4.35
N ILE A 8 5.73 6.92 -5.54
CA ILE A 8 4.47 7.54 -5.97
C ILE A 8 3.36 6.50 -5.88
N GLY A 9 2.42 6.73 -4.96
CA GLY A 9 1.32 5.84 -4.60
C GLY A 9 1.64 5.00 -3.35
N ALA A 10 0.73 5.03 -2.37
CA ALA A 10 0.75 4.20 -1.16
C ALA A 10 -0.28 3.05 -1.25
N GLY A 11 -0.46 2.49 -2.45
CA GLY A 11 -1.11 1.19 -2.65
C GLY A 11 -0.19 0.02 -2.25
N PRO A 12 -0.64 -1.24 -2.40
CA PRO A 12 0.14 -2.41 -1.99
C PRO A 12 1.58 -2.42 -2.51
N SER A 13 1.81 -2.05 -3.77
CA SER A 13 3.15 -1.97 -4.35
C SER A 13 4.03 -0.91 -3.68
N GLY A 14 3.50 0.30 -3.44
CA GLY A 14 4.24 1.36 -2.77
C GLY A 14 4.56 1.01 -1.32
N LEU A 15 3.59 0.44 -0.60
CA LEU A 15 3.79 -0.07 0.76
C LEU A 15 4.83 -1.19 0.80
N ALA A 16 4.83 -2.11 -0.17
CA ALA A 16 5.84 -3.16 -0.28
C ALA A 16 7.26 -2.60 -0.49
N VAL A 17 7.42 -1.52 -1.26
CA VAL A 17 8.70 -0.82 -1.39
C VAL A 17 9.12 -0.19 -0.07
N LEU A 18 8.21 0.48 0.64
CA LEU A 18 8.51 1.05 1.96
C LEU A 18 8.89 -0.04 2.97
N ARG A 19 8.19 -1.17 2.96
CA ARG A 19 8.49 -2.34 3.78
C ARG A 19 9.86 -2.91 3.44
N ALA A 20 10.22 -3.06 2.16
CA ALA A 20 11.53 -3.54 1.75
C ALA A 20 12.68 -2.65 2.30
N PHE A 21 12.55 -1.32 2.22
CA PHE A 21 13.52 -0.42 2.85
C PHE A 21 13.53 -0.54 4.38
N GLN A 22 12.37 -0.70 5.01
CA GLN A 22 12.29 -0.91 6.45
C GLN A 22 12.98 -2.21 6.88
N THR A 23 12.79 -3.30 6.14
CA THR A 23 13.45 -4.60 6.38
C THR A 23 14.97 -4.48 6.23
N ALA A 24 15.46 -3.85 5.16
CA ALA A 24 16.89 -3.61 4.97
C ALA A 24 17.48 -2.78 6.14
N LYS A 25 16.79 -1.71 6.55
CA LYS A 25 17.17 -0.91 7.71
C LYS A 25 17.20 -1.73 9.00
N ALA A 26 16.21 -2.60 9.21
CA ALA A 26 16.15 -3.47 10.39
C ALA A 26 17.30 -4.50 10.41
N ASN A 27 17.79 -4.91 9.23
CA ASN A 27 18.96 -5.77 9.08
C ASN A 27 20.30 -5.01 9.21
N GLY A 28 20.26 -3.70 9.43
CA GLY A 28 21.46 -2.87 9.63
C GLY A 28 22.01 -2.20 8.37
N ASP A 29 21.32 -2.33 7.23
CA ASP A 29 21.76 -1.70 5.98
C ASP A 29 21.54 -0.18 6.01
N GLU A 30 22.46 0.56 5.35
CA GLU A 30 22.26 1.99 5.11
C GLU A 30 21.22 2.18 3.99
N ILE A 31 20.09 2.80 4.34
CA ILE A 31 19.02 3.12 3.38
C ILE A 31 19.02 4.61 2.98
N PRO A 32 18.55 4.94 1.76
CA PRO A 32 18.32 6.33 1.36
C PRO A 32 17.24 7.01 2.22
N GLU A 33 17.10 8.32 2.08
CA GLU A 33 15.87 9.00 2.48
C GLU A 33 14.75 8.57 1.52
N VAL A 34 13.62 8.13 2.06
CA VAL A 34 12.47 7.68 1.27
C VAL A 34 11.27 8.57 1.60
N VAL A 35 10.65 9.14 0.57
CA VAL A 35 9.42 9.94 0.70
C VAL A 35 8.35 9.30 -0.17
N CYS A 36 7.19 8.99 0.43
CA CYS A 36 6.04 8.45 -0.28
C CYS A 36 4.99 9.54 -0.46
N PHE A 37 4.44 9.64 -1.67
CA PHE A 37 3.37 10.55 -2.01
C PHE A 37 2.12 9.74 -2.36
N GLU A 38 1.03 9.98 -1.64
CA GLU A 38 -0.29 9.42 -1.90
C GLU A 38 -1.27 10.57 -2.03
N LYS A 39 -2.16 10.47 -3.03
CA LYS A 39 -3.15 11.52 -3.27
C LYS A 39 -4.39 11.36 -2.39
N GLN A 40 -4.69 10.12 -2.01
CA GLN A 40 -5.81 9.81 -1.13
C GLN A 40 -5.48 10.19 0.32
N ASP A 41 -6.52 10.38 1.13
CA ASP A 41 -6.35 10.71 2.56
C ASP A 41 -5.80 9.53 3.39
N ASN A 42 -5.70 8.34 2.80
CA ASN A 42 -5.14 7.14 3.44
C ASN A 42 -4.49 6.19 2.41
N TRP A 43 -3.65 5.28 2.88
CA TRP A 43 -3.01 4.24 2.07
C TRP A 43 -3.99 3.12 1.65
N GLY A 44 -3.50 2.17 0.86
CA GLY A 44 -4.24 0.98 0.42
C GLY A 44 -4.60 1.01 -1.07
N GLY A 45 -4.44 2.15 -1.75
CA GLY A 45 -4.63 2.26 -3.19
C GLY A 45 -6.05 1.86 -3.59
N LEU A 46 -6.18 0.82 -4.42
CA LEU A 46 -7.50 0.29 -4.83
C LEU A 46 -8.34 -0.24 -3.67
N TRP A 47 -7.70 -0.71 -2.58
CA TRP A 47 -8.38 -1.31 -1.42
C TRP A 47 -8.98 -0.27 -0.47
N ASN A 48 -8.68 1.01 -0.65
CA ASN A 48 -9.27 2.10 0.10
C ASN A 48 -10.61 2.52 -0.54
N TYR A 49 -11.69 1.86 -0.14
CA TYR A 49 -13.02 2.08 -0.72
C TYR A 49 -13.54 3.51 -0.48
N THR A 50 -14.14 4.10 -1.51
CA THR A 50 -14.88 5.37 -1.42
C THR A 50 -16.22 5.26 -2.15
N TRP A 51 -17.20 6.04 -1.70
CA TRP A 51 -18.50 6.17 -2.37
C TRP A 51 -18.46 7.13 -3.57
N ARG A 52 -17.41 7.96 -3.67
CA ARG A 52 -17.25 8.95 -4.74
C ARG A 52 -16.98 8.26 -6.08
N THR A 53 -17.44 8.87 -7.17
CA THR A 53 -17.19 8.44 -8.54
C THR A 53 -16.83 9.65 -9.41
N GLY A 54 -16.08 9.44 -10.49
CA GLY A 54 -15.62 10.53 -11.35
C GLY A 54 -14.45 11.29 -10.73
N LEU A 55 -14.76 12.36 -9.97
CA LEU A 55 -13.77 13.20 -9.28
C LEU A 55 -13.91 13.13 -7.76
N ASP A 56 -12.82 13.30 -7.04
CA ASP A 56 -12.79 13.41 -5.59
C ASP A 56 -13.06 14.84 -5.08
N GLN A 57 -12.88 15.07 -3.78
CA GLN A 57 -13.14 16.38 -3.14
C GLN A 57 -12.18 17.50 -3.55
N TYR A 58 -11.06 17.16 -4.18
CA TYR A 58 -10.06 18.10 -4.67
C TYR A 58 -10.14 18.28 -6.20
N GLY A 59 -11.08 17.60 -6.87
CA GLY A 59 -11.23 17.64 -8.32
C GLY A 59 -10.32 16.67 -9.07
N GLU A 60 -9.64 15.77 -8.37
CA GLU A 60 -8.79 14.74 -8.97
C GLU A 60 -9.61 13.49 -9.34
N ALA A 61 -9.19 12.75 -10.36
CA ALA A 61 -9.90 11.53 -10.75
C ALA A 61 -9.95 10.51 -9.60
N VAL A 62 -11.13 9.95 -9.29
CA VAL A 62 -11.25 8.92 -8.26
C VAL A 62 -10.34 7.73 -8.59
N HIS A 63 -9.52 7.31 -7.63
CA HIS A 63 -8.56 6.22 -7.83
C HIS A 63 -9.19 4.83 -7.73
N GLY A 64 -10.15 4.67 -6.80
CA GLY A 64 -10.73 3.38 -6.48
C GLY A 64 -11.71 2.87 -7.53
N SER A 65 -11.61 1.58 -7.84
CA SER A 65 -12.55 0.85 -8.71
C SER A 65 -13.26 -0.30 -7.96
N MET A 66 -13.11 -0.37 -6.64
CA MET A 66 -13.78 -1.35 -5.80
C MET A 66 -15.22 -0.93 -5.50
N TYR A 67 -16.05 -1.91 -5.19
CA TYR A 67 -17.48 -1.73 -4.97
C TYR A 67 -17.94 -2.40 -3.67
N ARG A 68 -19.13 -2.01 -3.20
CA ARG A 68 -19.73 -2.63 -2.01
C ARG A 68 -19.91 -4.13 -2.24
N TYR A 69 -19.70 -4.91 -1.19
CA TYR A 69 -19.81 -6.37 -1.22
C TYR A 69 -18.77 -7.06 -2.10
N LEU A 70 -17.66 -6.40 -2.44
CA LEU A 70 -16.52 -7.04 -3.10
C LEU A 70 -15.83 -8.02 -2.14
N TRP A 71 -15.49 -9.20 -2.65
CA TRP A 71 -14.69 -10.23 -1.98
C TRP A 71 -13.42 -10.50 -2.79
N SER A 72 -12.43 -11.15 -2.18
CA SER A 72 -11.28 -11.68 -2.92
C SER A 72 -11.76 -12.56 -4.07
N ASN A 73 -11.20 -12.35 -5.26
CA ASN A 73 -11.51 -13.12 -6.45
C ASN A 73 -10.63 -14.37 -6.60
N GLY A 74 -9.69 -14.60 -5.67
CA GLY A 74 -8.83 -15.78 -5.62
C GLY A 74 -8.59 -16.24 -4.18
N PRO A 75 -7.95 -17.41 -3.99
CA PRO A 75 -7.61 -17.93 -2.67
C PRO A 75 -6.63 -16.98 -1.96
N LYS A 76 -6.90 -16.69 -0.69
CA LYS A 76 -6.06 -15.76 0.10
C LYS A 76 -4.64 -16.30 0.28
N GLU A 77 -4.49 -17.62 0.28
CA GLU A 77 -3.21 -18.34 0.39
C GLU A 77 -2.27 -18.02 -0.78
N GLY A 78 -2.81 -17.65 -1.95
CA GLY A 78 -2.00 -17.24 -3.11
C GLY A 78 -1.50 -15.80 -3.06
N LEU A 79 -1.95 -15.01 -2.08
CA LEU A 79 -1.62 -13.59 -1.90
C LEU A 79 -1.12 -13.26 -0.50
N GLU A 80 -0.83 -14.30 0.31
CA GLU A 80 -0.24 -14.15 1.64
C GLU A 80 1.20 -13.62 1.54
N PHE A 81 1.55 -12.68 2.42
CA PHE A 81 2.92 -12.18 2.49
C PHE A 81 3.81 -13.19 3.21
N ALA A 82 4.97 -13.49 2.61
CA ALA A 82 5.93 -14.43 3.20
C ALA A 82 6.54 -13.93 4.52
N ASP A 83 6.55 -12.62 4.76
CA ASP A 83 7.08 -11.97 5.98
C ASP A 83 5.97 -11.45 6.91
N TYR A 84 4.70 -11.78 6.64
CA TYR A 84 3.55 -11.41 7.46
C TYR A 84 2.33 -12.29 7.16
N SER A 85 2.12 -13.33 7.96
CA SER A 85 1.08 -14.33 7.69
C SER A 85 -0.32 -13.87 8.11
N PHE A 86 -1.34 -14.52 7.54
CA PHE A 86 -2.73 -14.36 7.98
C PHE A 86 -2.89 -14.78 9.45
N GLU A 87 -2.22 -15.85 9.89
CA GLU A 87 -2.26 -16.31 11.28
C GLU A 87 -1.68 -15.26 12.24
N GLU A 88 -0.53 -14.67 11.92
CA GLU A 88 0.09 -13.59 12.70
C GLU A 88 -0.83 -12.37 12.79
N HIS A 89 -1.47 -11.99 11.68
CA HIS A 89 -2.34 -10.81 11.63
C HIS A 89 -3.66 -11.01 12.39
N PHE A 90 -4.33 -12.14 12.17
CA PHE A 90 -5.68 -12.38 12.68
C PHE A 90 -5.70 -13.12 14.02
N GLY A 91 -4.58 -13.69 14.47
CA GLY A 91 -4.43 -14.36 15.76
C GLY A 91 -5.40 -15.52 15.98
N LYS A 92 -5.79 -16.20 14.90
CA LYS A 92 -6.73 -17.33 14.93
C LYS A 92 -6.02 -18.64 14.66
#